data_AF-A0A7Y4SDK2-F1
#
_entry.id   AF-A0A7Y4SDK2-F1
#
_cell.length_a   1.000
_cell.length_b   1.000
_cell.length_c   1.000
_cell.angle_alpha   90.00
_cell.angle_beta   90.00
_cell.angle_gamma   90.00
#
_symmetry.space_group_name_H-M   'P 1'
#
loop_
_entity.id
_entity.type
_entity.pdbx_description
1 polymer ?
#
loop_
_entity_poly.entity_id
_entity_poly.type
_entity_poly.pdbx_seq_one_letter_code
_entity_poly.pdbx_strand_id
1 'polypeptide(L)'
;MLREFSEEQFEMAAKRIYRELDDHFHKQKENAISRLLNDTNAGDESLGRFFDWDEGTSGNGRWLFKAEMEDKLCIPTATNSSEVDALRNIIDDRDYIGWNEATLPKPREFPEGRDFQLFAVLALWLLADALNFLNQKAVDLSIAGEHALKAMDAVCYAEHLYESAWLVSYTKNVNEEAQAEALLRQRFEHQELLRHSEKMRLEQMREEMSKKSEKLNLIRHAKNHEAKQLVIDEWKKRPSAFISAEKAGGHFADWLEAKGFKKYEPRTVTTWIRSYAKEVGIRLR
;
A
#
# COMPACT_ATOMS: atom_id res chain seq x y z
N MET A 1 21.49 -17.10 -14.74
CA MET A 1 21.87 -15.71 -14.42
C MET A 1 22.25 -14.85 -15.63
N LEU A 2 23.16 -15.32 -16.51
CA LEU A 2 23.70 -14.51 -17.64
C LEU A 2 23.08 -14.81 -19.02
N ARG A 3 22.01 -15.60 -19.12
CA ARG A 3 21.42 -15.98 -20.43
C ARG A 3 20.83 -14.81 -21.23
N GLU A 4 20.57 -13.69 -20.56
CA GLU A 4 20.00 -12.48 -21.15
C GLU A 4 21.06 -11.39 -21.37
N PHE A 5 22.33 -11.64 -21.04
CA PHE A 5 23.41 -10.67 -21.23
C PHE A 5 23.81 -10.59 -22.70
N SER A 6 23.77 -9.38 -23.25
CA SER A 6 24.47 -9.11 -24.52
C SER A 6 25.98 -9.08 -24.30
N GLU A 7 26.74 -9.24 -25.37
CA GLU A 7 28.21 -9.10 -25.35
C GLU A 7 28.63 -7.71 -24.85
N GLU A 8 27.93 -6.66 -25.29
CA GLU A 8 28.15 -5.28 -24.81
C GLU A 8 27.95 -5.15 -23.29
N GLN A 9 26.90 -5.76 -22.75
CA GLN A 9 26.64 -5.73 -21.30
C GLN A 9 27.72 -6.47 -20.51
N PHE A 10 28.25 -7.56 -21.06
CA PHE A 10 29.36 -8.28 -20.45
C PHE A 10 30.63 -7.42 -20.39
N GLU A 11 30.98 -6.76 -21.49
CA GLU A 11 32.14 -5.86 -21.53
C GLU A 11 31.99 -4.67 -20.58
N MET A 12 30.79 -4.09 -20.53
CA MET A 12 30.47 -3.00 -19.60
C MET A 12 30.58 -3.43 -18.13
N ALA A 13 30.06 -4.62 -17.79
CA ALA A 13 30.18 -5.20 -16.45
C ALA A 13 31.66 -5.41 -16.07
N ALA A 14 32.47 -5.99 -16.98
CA ALA A 14 33.89 -6.21 -16.74
C ALA A 14 34.66 -4.89 -16.53
N LYS A 15 34.42 -3.88 -17.38
CA LYS A 15 35.02 -2.54 -17.24
C LYS A 15 34.65 -1.87 -15.93
N ARG A 16 33.42 -2.06 -15.46
CA ARG A 16 32.96 -1.55 -14.18
C ARG A 16 33.67 -2.25 -13.03
N ILE A 17 33.68 -3.58 -13.01
CA ILE A 17 34.36 -4.38 -11.97
C ILE A 17 35.82 -3.93 -11.85
N TYR A 18 36.54 -3.83 -12.98
CA TYR A 18 37.94 -3.40 -12.96
C TYR A 18 38.13 -2.02 -12.34
N ARG A 19 37.31 -1.04 -12.76
CA ARG A 19 37.38 0.33 -12.24
C ARG A 19 37.09 0.39 -10.74
N GLU A 20 36.04 -0.30 -10.31
CA GLU A 20 35.62 -0.31 -8.90
C GLU A 20 36.70 -0.96 -8.01
N LEU A 21 37.32 -2.06 -8.48
CA LEU A 21 38.42 -2.71 -7.78
C LEU A 21 39.65 -1.81 -7.69
N ASP A 22 40.03 -1.14 -8.79
CA ASP A 22 41.17 -0.22 -8.82
C ASP A 22 40.95 0.97 -7.87
N ASP A 23 39.76 1.60 -7.95
CA ASP A 23 39.36 2.69 -7.06
C ASP A 23 39.33 2.23 -5.59
N HIS A 24 38.86 1.00 -5.31
CA HIS A 24 38.84 0.44 -3.96
C HIS A 24 40.24 0.28 -3.39
N PHE A 25 41.14 -0.38 -4.12
CA PHE A 25 42.51 -0.58 -3.65
C PHE A 25 43.27 0.74 -3.52
N HIS A 26 43.05 1.68 -4.45
CA HIS A 26 43.61 3.02 -4.34
C HIS A 26 43.12 3.72 -3.07
N LYS A 27 41.81 3.66 -2.77
CA LYS A 27 41.23 4.24 -1.55
C LYS A 27 41.76 3.55 -0.27
N GLN A 28 41.93 2.23 -0.26
CA GLN A 28 42.52 1.52 0.88
C GLN A 28 43.95 1.98 1.15
N LYS A 29 44.74 2.16 0.09
CA LYS A 29 46.10 2.71 0.17
C LYS A 29 46.11 4.14 0.71
N GLU A 30 45.30 5.04 0.16
CA GLU A 30 45.20 6.42 0.63
C GLU A 30 44.72 6.51 2.09
N ASN A 31 43.80 5.65 2.50
CA ASN A 31 43.34 5.56 3.89
C ASN A 31 44.46 5.08 4.82
N ALA A 32 45.24 4.08 4.42
CA ALA A 32 46.37 3.58 5.19
C ALA A 32 47.46 4.66 5.33
N ILE A 33 47.79 5.34 4.23
CA ILE A 33 48.73 6.47 4.20
C ILE A 33 48.26 7.59 5.14
N SER A 34 46.98 7.97 5.04
CA SER A 34 46.39 9.02 5.87
C SER A 34 46.41 8.67 7.36
N ARG A 35 46.12 7.41 7.71
CA ARG A 35 46.21 6.91 9.09
C ARG A 35 47.63 7.02 9.62
N LEU A 36 48.61 6.56 8.84
CA LEU A 36 50.02 6.66 9.23
C LEU A 36 50.45 8.10 9.45
N LEU A 37 50.09 9.03 8.56
CA LEU A 37 50.40 10.45 8.70
C LEU A 37 49.74 11.08 9.93
N ASN A 38 48.51 10.68 10.27
CA ASN A 38 47.80 11.17 11.46
C ASN A 38 48.37 10.60 12.77
N ASP A 39 48.80 9.34 12.74
CA ASP A 39 49.34 8.65 13.92
C ASP A 39 50.78 9.09 14.24
N THR A 40 51.55 9.53 13.24
CA THR A 40 52.88 10.10 13.44
C THR A 40 52.84 11.61 13.68
N ASN A 41 53.32 12.08 14.83
CA ASN A 41 53.47 13.51 15.09
C ASN A 41 54.52 14.14 14.15
N ALA A 42 54.26 15.35 13.66
CA ALA A 42 55.19 16.12 12.85
C ALA A 42 56.49 16.39 13.62
N GLY A 43 57.54 15.62 13.31
CA GLY A 43 58.85 15.66 13.99
C GLY A 43 59.36 14.32 14.50
N ASP A 44 58.56 13.25 14.40
CA ASP A 44 59.00 11.91 14.75
C ASP A 44 59.90 11.32 13.65
N GLU A 45 61.09 10.83 14.02
CA GLU A 45 62.02 10.11 13.13
C GLU A 45 61.36 8.87 12.51
N SER A 46 60.25 8.39 13.09
CA SER A 46 59.45 7.28 12.57
C SER A 46 58.83 7.55 11.19
N LEU A 47 58.61 8.81 10.78
CA LEU A 47 58.08 9.17 9.45
C LEU A 47 59.02 8.72 8.33
N GLY A 48 60.34 8.87 8.52
CA GLY A 48 61.35 8.47 7.53
C GLY A 48 61.38 6.96 7.26
N ARG A 49 60.77 6.15 8.15
CA ARG A 49 60.61 4.71 7.93
C ARG A 49 59.60 4.38 6.84
N PHE A 50 58.54 5.18 6.71
CA PHE A 50 57.41 4.92 5.81
C PHE A 50 57.36 5.86 4.61
N PHE A 51 57.97 7.04 4.74
CA PHE A 51 57.90 8.11 3.77
C PHE A 51 59.29 8.65 3.42
N ASP A 52 59.45 9.11 2.19
CA ASP A 52 60.57 9.94 1.75
C ASP A 52 60.09 11.38 1.59
N TRP A 53 60.91 12.34 1.99
CA TRP A 53 60.62 13.74 1.73
C TRP A 53 61.04 14.07 0.30
N ASP A 54 60.18 14.74 -0.48
CA ASP A 54 60.45 15.08 -1.88
C ASP A 54 61.45 16.24 -2.10
N GLU A 55 62.32 16.47 -1.12
CA GLU A 55 63.36 17.52 -1.10
C GLU A 55 62.81 18.97 -1.21
N GLY A 56 61.50 19.17 -1.05
CA GLY A 56 60.91 20.50 -0.99
C GLY A 56 61.30 21.29 0.27
N THR A 57 61.01 22.59 0.28
CA THR A 57 61.11 23.42 1.48
C THR A 57 59.95 23.14 2.44
N SER A 58 60.05 23.58 3.68
CA SER A 58 58.97 23.46 4.68
C SER A 58 57.59 24.01 4.24
N GLY A 59 57.55 24.88 3.22
CA GLY A 59 56.30 25.44 2.68
C GLY A 59 55.75 24.75 1.41
N ASN A 60 56.49 23.84 0.78
CA ASN A 60 56.07 23.22 -0.49
C ASN A 60 56.47 21.75 -0.68
N GLY A 61 57.24 21.16 0.24
CA GLY A 61 57.55 19.75 0.17
C GLY A 61 56.41 18.88 0.69
N ARG A 62 56.42 17.62 0.28
CA ARG A 62 55.45 16.60 0.69
C ARG A 62 56.17 15.29 1.00
N TRP A 63 55.59 14.58 1.96
CA TRP A 63 55.97 13.20 2.25
C TRP A 63 55.41 12.28 1.16
N LEU A 64 56.30 11.55 0.49
CA LEU A 64 55.99 10.53 -0.51
C LEU A 64 56.05 9.15 0.13
N PHE A 65 54.98 8.38 0.00
CA PHE A 65 54.93 7.04 0.56
C PHE A 65 55.85 6.09 -0.21
N LYS A 66 56.65 5.30 0.52
CA LYS A 66 57.58 4.31 -0.05
C LYS A 66 56.81 3.11 -0.60
N ALA A 67 56.95 2.84 -1.90
CA ALA A 67 56.25 1.72 -2.53
C ALA A 67 56.60 0.35 -1.90
N GLU A 68 57.86 0.15 -1.46
CA GLU A 68 58.26 -1.09 -0.77
C GLU A 68 57.59 -1.31 0.60
N MET A 69 56.86 -0.32 1.11
CA MET A 69 56.16 -0.41 2.38
C MET A 69 54.73 -0.93 2.21
N GLU A 70 54.19 -1.00 0.99
CA GLU A 70 52.86 -1.57 0.72
C GLU A 70 52.74 -3.01 1.22
N ASP A 71 53.68 -3.87 0.82
CA ASP A 71 53.73 -5.27 1.23
C ASP A 71 53.98 -5.41 2.75
N LYS A 72 54.88 -4.59 3.30
CA LYS A 72 55.26 -4.65 4.72
C LYS A 72 54.13 -4.23 5.64
N LEU A 73 53.29 -3.29 5.20
CA LEU A 73 52.13 -2.81 5.93
C LEU A 73 50.87 -3.63 5.65
N CYS A 74 50.97 -4.67 4.81
CA CYS A 74 49.85 -5.51 4.40
C CYS A 74 48.68 -4.66 3.87
N ILE A 75 48.98 -3.58 3.14
CA ILE A 75 47.94 -2.75 2.52
C ILE A 75 47.24 -3.61 1.47
N PRO A 76 45.90 -3.69 1.46
CA PRO A 76 45.17 -4.45 0.46
C PRO A 76 45.50 -3.99 -0.96
N THR A 77 45.92 -4.92 -1.81
CA THR A 77 46.18 -4.76 -3.24
C THR A 77 45.53 -5.89 -4.02
N ALA A 78 45.45 -5.75 -5.34
CA ALA A 78 44.98 -6.81 -6.23
C ALA A 78 45.81 -8.11 -6.13
N THR A 79 47.06 -8.04 -5.66
CA THR A 79 47.97 -9.20 -5.56
C THR A 79 47.90 -9.92 -4.22
N ASN A 80 47.43 -9.26 -3.16
CA ASN A 80 47.41 -9.83 -1.80
C ASN A 80 46.01 -9.94 -1.19
N SER A 81 44.98 -9.49 -1.92
CA SER A 81 43.58 -9.49 -1.49
C SER A 81 42.69 -10.17 -2.53
N SER A 82 41.60 -10.76 -2.06
CA SER A 82 40.59 -11.37 -2.93
C SER A 82 39.78 -10.29 -3.63
N GLU A 83 39.72 -10.33 -4.96
CA GLU A 83 38.88 -9.48 -5.79
C GLU A 83 37.39 -9.69 -5.48
N VAL A 84 37.03 -10.90 -5.05
CA VAL A 84 35.67 -11.25 -4.63
C VAL A 84 35.30 -10.53 -3.34
N ASP A 85 36.20 -10.55 -2.34
CA ASP A 85 35.98 -9.85 -1.07
C ASP A 85 36.03 -8.33 -1.25
N ALA A 86 36.91 -7.83 -2.11
CA ALA A 86 36.96 -6.42 -2.46
C ALA A 86 35.65 -5.97 -3.12
N LEU A 87 35.16 -6.70 -4.13
CA LEU A 87 33.89 -6.39 -4.80
C LEU A 87 32.71 -6.46 -3.82
N ARG A 88 32.74 -7.43 -2.90
CA ARG A 88 31.74 -7.53 -1.83
C ARG A 88 31.74 -6.31 -0.94
N ASN A 89 32.91 -5.89 -0.45
CA ASN A 89 33.04 -4.70 0.40
C ASN A 89 32.56 -3.43 -0.33
N ILE A 90 32.85 -3.31 -1.63
CA ILE A 90 32.39 -2.17 -2.44
C ILE A 90 30.85 -2.12 -2.50
N ILE A 91 30.20 -3.27 -2.73
CA ILE A 91 28.74 -3.35 -2.79
C ILE A 91 28.14 -3.09 -1.41
N ASP A 92 28.71 -3.67 -0.35
CA ASP A 92 28.26 -3.46 1.03
C ASP A 92 28.40 -1.96 1.44
N ASP A 93 29.51 -1.30 1.09
CA ASP A 93 29.74 0.13 1.34
C ASP A 93 28.72 1.00 0.57
N ARG A 94 28.44 0.65 -0.69
CA ARG A 94 27.45 1.35 -1.53
C ARG A 94 26.06 1.25 -0.93
N ASP A 95 25.68 0.05 -0.49
CA ASP A 95 24.35 -0.23 0.05
C ASP A 95 24.21 0.35 1.48
N TYR A 96 25.30 0.45 2.25
CA TYR A 96 25.33 1.08 3.58
C TYR A 96 25.03 2.59 3.54
N ILE A 97 25.49 3.30 2.49
CA ILE A 97 25.29 4.77 2.35
C ILE A 97 23.87 5.10 1.82
N GLY A 98 23.17 4.13 1.25
CA GLY A 98 21.95 4.33 0.46
C GLY A 98 20.65 3.85 1.08
N TRP A 99 20.32 4.25 2.32
CA TRP A 99 19.01 4.00 2.98
C TRP A 99 17.82 4.73 2.31
N ASN A 100 17.70 4.68 0.98
CA ASN A 100 16.51 5.06 0.23
C ASN A 100 16.40 4.17 -1.02
N GLU A 101 15.64 3.08 -0.88
CA GLU A 101 15.24 2.18 -1.98
C GLU A 101 14.56 2.95 -3.14
N ALA A 102 14.06 4.17 -2.88
CA ALA A 102 13.45 5.07 -3.84
C ALA A 102 14.44 5.75 -4.83
N THR A 103 15.75 5.69 -4.60
CA THR A 103 16.77 6.35 -5.44
C THR A 103 17.69 5.40 -6.19
N LEU A 104 17.56 4.09 -5.99
CA LEU A 104 18.31 3.13 -6.80
C LEU A 104 17.71 3.10 -8.22
N PRO A 105 18.53 3.34 -9.26
CA PRO A 105 18.09 3.23 -10.65
C PRO A 105 17.44 1.86 -10.87
N LYS A 106 16.33 1.81 -11.61
CA LYS A 106 15.62 0.55 -11.90
C LYS A 106 16.57 -0.43 -12.59
N PRO A 107 16.36 -1.76 -12.52
CA PRO A 107 17.25 -2.75 -13.14
C PRO A 107 17.53 -2.61 -14.65
N ARG A 108 16.73 -1.81 -15.39
CA ARG A 108 16.98 -1.44 -16.80
C ARG A 108 17.90 -0.21 -16.97
N GLU A 109 18.28 0.42 -15.87
CA GLU A 109 19.06 1.67 -15.80
C GLU A 109 20.52 1.43 -15.36
N PHE A 110 20.88 0.19 -15.00
CA PHE A 110 22.27 -0.25 -14.89
C PHE A 110 22.67 -1.01 -16.15
N PRO A 111 23.22 -0.33 -17.16
CA PRO A 111 23.65 -1.00 -18.38
C PRO A 111 24.78 -2.02 -18.11
N GLU A 112 25.50 -1.88 -16.98
CA GLU A 112 26.53 -2.83 -16.53
C GLU A 112 25.98 -4.03 -15.76
N GLY A 113 24.68 -4.09 -15.47
CA GLY A 113 24.04 -5.21 -14.75
C GLY A 113 23.87 -5.04 -13.24
N ARG A 114 23.14 -6.00 -12.64
CA ARG A 114 22.88 -6.12 -11.19
C ARG A 114 24.07 -6.76 -10.47
N ASP A 115 24.14 -6.61 -9.15
CA ASP A 115 25.26 -7.09 -8.34
C ASP A 115 25.56 -8.58 -8.53
N PHE A 116 24.54 -9.44 -8.49
CA PHE A 116 24.72 -10.87 -8.77
C PHE A 116 25.30 -11.13 -10.17
N GLN A 117 25.02 -10.26 -11.14
CA GLN A 117 25.57 -10.36 -12.50
C GLN A 117 27.03 -9.91 -12.54
N LEU A 118 27.41 -8.90 -11.76
CA LEU A 118 28.81 -8.49 -11.61
C LEU A 118 29.65 -9.64 -11.04
N PHE A 119 29.17 -10.32 -9.99
CA PHE A 119 29.86 -11.49 -9.45
C PHE A 119 29.92 -12.66 -10.44
N ALA A 120 28.86 -12.89 -11.21
CA ALA A 120 28.88 -13.92 -12.26
C ALA A 120 29.90 -13.60 -13.37
N VAL A 121 30.05 -12.32 -13.75
CA VAL A 121 31.08 -11.86 -14.70
C VAL A 121 32.49 -12.00 -14.12
N LEU A 122 32.69 -11.59 -12.86
CA LEU A 122 33.95 -11.77 -12.14
C LEU A 122 34.35 -13.24 -12.06
N ALA A 123 33.41 -14.13 -11.76
CA ALA A 123 33.66 -15.58 -11.74
C ALA A 123 34.13 -16.11 -13.10
N LEU A 124 33.51 -15.68 -14.20
CA LEU A 124 33.92 -16.08 -15.54
C LEU A 124 35.32 -15.56 -15.90
N TRP A 125 35.65 -14.35 -15.47
CA TRP A 125 36.99 -13.79 -15.65
C TRP A 125 38.03 -14.59 -14.86
N LEU A 126 37.82 -14.82 -13.56
CA LEU A 126 38.73 -15.60 -12.73
C LEU A 126 38.93 -17.02 -13.25
N LEU A 127 37.87 -17.64 -13.80
CA LEU A 127 37.97 -18.93 -14.46
C LEU A 127 38.82 -18.87 -15.74
N ALA A 128 38.67 -17.82 -16.54
CA ALA A 128 39.48 -17.62 -17.74
C ALA A 128 40.96 -17.44 -17.39
N ASP A 129 41.27 -16.69 -16.33
CA ASP A 129 42.63 -16.52 -15.84
C ASP A 129 43.20 -17.85 -15.31
N ALA A 130 42.42 -18.62 -14.54
CA ALA A 130 42.81 -19.96 -14.12
C ALA A 130 43.16 -20.87 -15.31
N LEU A 131 42.34 -20.86 -16.37
CA LEU A 131 42.61 -21.63 -17.59
C LEU A 131 43.86 -21.14 -18.34
N ASN A 132 44.11 -19.82 -18.36
CA ASN A 132 45.31 -19.25 -18.95
C ASN A 132 46.57 -19.74 -18.22
N PHE A 133 46.56 -19.76 -16.89
CA PHE A 133 47.68 -20.28 -16.09
C PHE A 133 47.89 -21.79 -16.30
N LEU A 134 46.81 -22.58 -16.45
CA LEU A 134 46.93 -24.02 -16.76
C LEU A 134 47.55 -24.30 -18.14
N ASN A 135 47.34 -23.41 -19.10
CA ASN A 135 47.86 -23.57 -20.46
C ASN A 135 49.35 -23.17 -20.58
N GLN A 136 49.91 -22.48 -19.59
CA GLN A 136 51.34 -22.15 -19.56
C GLN A 136 52.13 -23.38 -19.09
N LYS A 137 53.04 -23.88 -19.94
CA LYS A 137 53.68 -25.20 -19.85
C LYS A 137 54.55 -25.48 -18.61
N ALA A 138 54.66 -24.57 -17.64
CA ALA A 138 55.39 -24.82 -16.41
C ALA A 138 54.92 -23.91 -15.25
N VAL A 139 54.68 -24.54 -14.09
CA VAL A 139 54.72 -23.98 -12.70
C VAL A 139 53.47 -23.36 -12.07
N ASP A 140 52.48 -22.87 -12.80
CA ASP A 140 51.43 -22.05 -12.14
C ASP A 140 50.15 -22.79 -11.70
N LEU A 141 50.24 -24.09 -11.39
CA LEU A 141 49.11 -24.89 -10.87
C LEU A 141 48.53 -24.32 -9.57
N SER A 142 49.38 -23.77 -8.70
CA SER A 142 48.92 -23.15 -7.45
C SER A 142 48.12 -21.87 -7.71
N ILE A 143 48.60 -21.03 -8.64
CA ILE A 143 47.94 -19.77 -9.01
C ILE A 143 46.61 -20.06 -9.72
N ALA A 144 46.62 -21.02 -10.65
CA ALA A 144 45.40 -21.50 -11.30
C ALA A 144 44.37 -22.04 -10.29
N GLY A 145 44.84 -22.80 -9.29
CA GLY A 145 44.00 -23.31 -8.22
C GLY A 145 43.38 -22.19 -7.37
N GLU A 146 44.17 -21.16 -7.03
CA GLU A 146 43.68 -19.99 -6.30
C GLU A 146 42.59 -19.25 -7.08
N HIS A 147 42.81 -19.00 -8.38
CA HIS A 147 41.82 -18.32 -9.22
C HIS A 147 40.55 -19.15 -9.41
N ALA A 148 40.67 -20.48 -9.50
CA ALA A 148 39.52 -21.38 -9.54
C ALA A 148 38.69 -21.35 -8.24
N LEU A 149 39.35 -21.25 -7.07
CA LEU A 149 38.67 -21.10 -5.78
C LEU A 149 37.95 -19.76 -5.69
N LYS A 150 38.63 -18.65 -6.04
CA LYS A 150 38.00 -17.32 -6.11
C LYS A 150 36.80 -17.31 -7.06
N ALA A 151 36.92 -17.95 -8.23
CA ALA A 151 35.81 -18.06 -9.18
C ALA A 151 34.61 -18.82 -8.56
N MET A 152 34.86 -19.89 -7.82
CA MET A 152 33.82 -20.64 -7.11
C MET A 152 33.13 -19.76 -6.05
N ASP A 153 33.89 -19.02 -5.24
CA ASP A 153 33.34 -18.10 -4.24
C ASP A 153 32.47 -17.02 -4.89
N ALA A 154 32.92 -16.44 -6.00
CA ALA A 154 32.17 -15.47 -6.77
C ALA A 154 30.84 -16.04 -7.31
N VAL A 155 30.82 -17.29 -7.82
CA VAL A 155 29.57 -17.96 -8.24
C VAL A 155 28.64 -18.18 -7.05
N CYS A 156 29.15 -18.69 -5.93
CA CYS A 156 28.34 -18.93 -4.74
C CYS A 156 27.69 -17.63 -4.25
N TYR A 157 28.44 -16.52 -4.25
CA TYR A 157 27.90 -15.23 -3.85
C TYR A 157 26.90 -14.68 -4.86
N ALA A 158 27.16 -14.83 -6.17
CA ALA A 158 26.21 -14.47 -7.22
C ALA A 158 24.87 -15.18 -7.05
N GLU A 159 24.87 -16.50 -6.84
CA GLU A 159 23.65 -17.29 -6.61
C GLU A 159 22.92 -16.85 -5.34
N HIS A 160 23.65 -16.60 -4.25
CA HIS A 160 23.06 -16.12 -3.01
C HIS A 160 22.35 -14.76 -3.18
N LEU A 161 22.98 -13.82 -3.87
CA LEU A 161 22.39 -12.51 -4.18
C LEU A 161 21.18 -12.63 -5.11
N TYR A 162 21.25 -13.53 -6.10
CA TYR A 162 20.13 -13.79 -7.00
C TYR A 162 18.92 -14.36 -6.27
N GLU A 163 19.12 -15.36 -5.41
CA GLU A 163 18.06 -15.95 -4.59
C GLU A 163 17.44 -14.91 -3.65
N SER A 164 18.28 -14.11 -2.99
CA SER A 164 17.83 -13.03 -2.10
C SER A 164 16.98 -12.00 -2.86
N ALA A 165 17.43 -11.56 -4.04
CA ALA A 165 16.67 -10.62 -4.87
C ALA A 165 15.35 -11.22 -5.36
N TRP A 166 15.35 -12.51 -5.71
CA TRP A 166 14.13 -13.23 -6.10
C TRP A 166 13.13 -13.33 -4.95
N LEU A 167 13.58 -13.68 -3.74
CA LEU A 167 12.74 -13.75 -2.54
C LEU A 167 12.09 -12.41 -2.19
N VAL A 168 12.86 -11.32 -2.28
CA VAL A 168 12.32 -9.96 -2.07
C VAL A 168 11.23 -9.65 -3.10
N SER A 169 11.47 -9.93 -4.38
CA SER A 169 10.45 -9.74 -5.42
C SER A 169 9.21 -10.61 -5.20
N TYR A 170 9.40 -11.86 -4.79
CA TYR A 170 8.31 -12.80 -4.55
C TYR A 170 7.42 -12.35 -3.39
N THR A 171 8.02 -12.02 -2.25
CA THR A 171 7.30 -11.55 -1.08
C THR A 171 6.55 -10.24 -1.34
N LYS A 172 7.15 -9.33 -2.11
CA LYS A 172 6.48 -8.10 -2.55
C LYS A 172 5.22 -8.41 -3.38
N ASN A 173 5.33 -9.26 -4.39
CA ASN A 173 4.19 -9.62 -5.25
C ASN A 173 3.07 -10.30 -4.45
N VAL A 174 3.41 -11.24 -3.56
CA VAL A 174 2.43 -11.91 -2.70
C VAL A 174 1.73 -10.91 -1.77
N ASN A 175 2.47 -9.96 -1.20
CA ASN A 175 1.90 -8.92 -0.35
C ASN A 175 0.98 -7.97 -1.14
N GLU A 176 1.38 -7.58 -2.35
CA GLU A 176 0.56 -6.73 -3.23
C GLU A 176 -0.75 -7.44 -3.63
N GLU A 177 -0.69 -8.73 -3.97
CA GLU A 177 -1.88 -9.55 -4.25
C GLU A 177 -2.80 -9.66 -3.03
N ALA A 178 -2.24 -9.94 -1.84
CA ALA A 178 -3.01 -10.03 -0.60
C ALA A 178 -3.65 -8.69 -0.22
N GLN A 179 -2.95 -7.57 -0.43
CA GLN A 179 -3.49 -6.22 -0.22
C GLN A 179 -4.63 -5.91 -1.20
N ALA A 180 -4.47 -6.25 -2.48
CA ALA A 180 -5.51 -6.06 -3.48
C ALA A 180 -6.77 -6.87 -3.14
N GLU A 181 -6.61 -8.11 -2.70
CA GLU A 181 -7.74 -8.94 -2.27
C GLU A 181 -8.44 -8.37 -1.03
N ALA A 182 -7.68 -7.94 -0.03
CA ALA A 182 -8.22 -7.33 1.18
C ALA A 182 -9.04 -6.06 0.88
N LEU A 183 -8.55 -5.21 -0.04
CA LEU A 183 -9.27 -4.01 -0.48
C LEU A 183 -10.58 -4.35 -1.21
N LEU A 184 -10.58 -5.40 -2.05
CA LEU A 184 -11.79 -5.86 -2.72
C LEU A 184 -12.84 -6.37 -1.72
N ARG A 185 -12.42 -7.17 -0.73
CA ARG A 185 -13.30 -7.65 0.34
C ARG A 185 -13.89 -6.50 1.14
N GLN A 186 -13.05 -5.55 1.57
CA GLN A 186 -13.49 -4.37 2.31
C GLN A 186 -14.50 -3.53 1.51
N ARG A 187 -14.27 -3.36 0.21
CA ARG A 187 -15.19 -2.64 -0.67
C ARG A 187 -16.54 -3.34 -0.80
N PHE A 188 -16.54 -4.67 -0.90
CA PHE A 188 -17.75 -5.47 -0.97
C PHE A 188 -18.56 -5.38 0.34
N GLU A 189 -17.89 -5.55 1.48
CA GLU A 189 -18.51 -5.40 2.82
C GLU A 189 -19.11 -4.01 3.02
N HIS A 190 -18.39 -2.96 2.61
CA HIS A 190 -18.88 -1.59 2.70
C HIS A 190 -20.13 -1.39 1.81
N GLN A 191 -20.15 -1.95 0.61
CA GLN A 191 -21.30 -1.86 -0.28
C GLN A 191 -22.53 -2.58 0.28
N GLU A 192 -22.35 -3.76 0.89
CA GLU A 192 -23.43 -4.48 1.55
C GLU A 192 -23.98 -3.72 2.77
N LEU A 193 -23.11 -3.11 3.58
CA LEU A 193 -23.54 -2.24 4.68
C LEU A 193 -24.38 -1.05 4.20
N LEU A 194 -23.98 -0.41 3.10
CA LEU A 194 -24.74 0.69 2.51
C LEU A 194 -26.13 0.22 2.07
N ARG A 195 -26.21 -0.91 1.34
CA ARG A 195 -27.48 -1.51 0.91
C ARG A 195 -28.38 -1.86 2.10
N HIS A 196 -27.80 -2.43 3.15
CA HIS A 196 -28.54 -2.75 4.37
C HIS A 196 -29.08 -1.49 5.05
N SER A 197 -28.26 -0.44 5.15
CA SER A 197 -28.65 0.84 5.75
C SER A 197 -29.79 1.53 4.98
N GLU A 198 -29.76 1.46 3.64
CA GLU A 198 -30.78 2.03 2.78
C GLU A 198 -32.10 1.26 2.92
N LYS A 199 -32.04 -0.08 2.95
CA LYS A 199 -33.21 -0.92 3.19
C LYS A 199 -33.86 -0.61 4.55
N MET A 200 -33.04 -0.50 5.60
CA MET A 200 -33.53 -0.14 6.94
C MET A 200 -34.20 1.24 6.96
N ARG A 201 -33.62 2.24 6.28
CA ARG A 201 -34.24 3.57 6.13
C ARG A 201 -35.58 3.50 5.41
N LEU A 202 -35.67 2.74 4.31
CA LEU A 202 -36.90 2.58 3.55
C LEU A 202 -38.00 1.92 4.39
N GLU A 203 -37.66 0.89 5.16
CA GLU A 203 -38.58 0.23 6.09
C GLU A 203 -39.06 1.18 7.19
N GLN A 204 -38.16 1.95 7.80
CA GLN A 204 -38.52 2.98 8.78
C GLN A 204 -39.49 4.02 8.20
N MET A 205 -39.22 4.53 7.00
CA MET A 205 -40.11 5.48 6.33
C MET A 205 -41.49 4.87 6.04
N ARG A 206 -41.55 3.61 5.60
CA ARG A 206 -42.82 2.90 5.37
C ARG A 206 -43.60 2.74 6.67
N GLU A 207 -42.94 2.37 7.76
CA GLU A 207 -43.56 2.20 9.07
C GLU A 207 -44.10 3.54 9.60
N GLU A 208 -43.34 4.63 9.49
CA GLU A 208 -43.81 5.96 9.86
C GLU A 208 -45.04 6.39 9.05
N MET A 209 -45.04 6.16 7.74
CA MET A 209 -46.16 6.47 6.87
C MET A 209 -47.40 5.66 7.22
N SER A 210 -47.23 4.37 7.52
CA SER A 210 -48.30 3.50 8.02
C SER A 210 -48.89 4.04 9.33
N LYS A 211 -48.05 4.33 10.33
CA LYS A 211 -48.49 4.92 11.62
C LYS A 211 -49.23 6.25 11.45
N LYS A 212 -48.76 7.12 10.55
CA LYS A 212 -49.44 8.39 10.23
C LYS A 212 -50.82 8.16 9.61
N SER A 213 -50.92 7.23 8.66
CA SER A 213 -52.18 6.84 8.02
C SER A 213 -53.18 6.28 9.04
N GLU A 214 -52.74 5.39 9.92
CA GLU A 214 -53.57 4.85 11.01
C GLU A 214 -54.12 5.94 11.92
N LYS A 215 -53.25 6.87 12.37
CA LYS A 215 -53.68 8.02 13.19
C LYS A 215 -54.72 8.89 12.48
N LEU A 216 -54.50 9.20 11.20
CA LEU A 216 -55.45 10.00 10.41
C LEU A 216 -56.79 9.27 10.22
N ASN A 217 -56.76 7.95 10.02
CA ASN A 217 -57.97 7.14 9.95
C ASN A 217 -58.73 7.14 11.28
N LEU A 218 -58.03 6.96 12.41
CA LEU A 218 -58.64 7.04 13.74
C LEU A 218 -59.32 8.40 13.98
N ILE A 219 -58.65 9.51 13.64
CA ILE A 219 -59.21 10.86 13.76
C ILE A 219 -60.45 11.01 12.87
N ARG A 220 -60.41 10.49 11.63
CA ARG A 220 -61.56 10.53 10.71
C ARG A 220 -62.76 9.75 11.26
N HIS A 221 -62.52 8.56 11.82
CA HIS A 221 -63.56 7.75 12.44
C HIS A 221 -64.14 8.44 13.69
N ALA A 222 -63.30 9.06 14.53
CA ALA A 222 -63.74 9.80 15.70
C ALA A 222 -64.65 10.98 15.33
N LYS A 223 -64.24 11.82 14.36
CA LYS A 223 -65.07 12.94 13.87
C LYS A 223 -66.38 12.47 13.24
N ASN A 224 -66.36 11.37 12.50
CA ASN A 224 -67.59 10.78 11.95
C ASN A 224 -68.51 10.26 13.05
N HIS A 225 -67.96 9.65 14.09
CA HIS A 225 -68.73 9.18 15.25
C HIS A 225 -69.34 10.36 16.01
N GLU A 226 -68.57 11.43 16.22
CA GLU A 226 -69.04 12.67 16.84
C GLU A 226 -70.19 13.30 16.03
N ALA A 227 -70.02 13.45 14.72
CA ALA A 227 -71.08 13.98 13.84
C ALA A 227 -72.34 13.11 13.87
N LYS A 228 -72.18 11.78 13.80
CA LYS A 228 -73.28 10.81 13.93
C LYS A 228 -74.01 10.99 15.27
N GLN A 229 -73.26 11.09 16.36
CA GLN A 229 -73.81 11.23 17.71
C GLN A 229 -74.56 12.55 17.87
N LEU A 230 -74.00 13.67 17.38
CA LEU A 230 -74.64 14.99 17.40
C LEU A 230 -75.96 15.00 16.63
N VAL A 231 -76.01 14.38 15.45
CA VAL A 231 -77.26 14.25 14.69
C VAL A 231 -78.28 13.43 15.46
N ILE A 232 -77.86 12.28 16.00
CA ILE A 232 -78.74 11.38 16.76
C ILE A 232 -79.29 12.09 18.00
N ASP A 233 -78.46 12.80 18.76
CA ASP A 233 -78.88 13.50 19.98
C ASP A 233 -79.78 14.71 19.70
N GLU A 234 -79.54 15.44 18.62
CA GLU A 234 -80.42 16.53 18.21
C GLU A 234 -81.77 16.01 17.68
N TRP A 235 -81.74 14.94 16.88
CA TRP A 235 -82.94 14.31 16.36
C TRP A 235 -83.84 13.74 17.47
N LYS A 236 -83.24 13.14 18.52
CA LYS A 236 -83.96 12.64 19.71
C LYS A 236 -84.83 13.70 20.38
N LYS A 237 -84.42 14.97 20.37
CA LYS A 237 -85.16 16.05 21.02
C LYS A 237 -86.52 16.29 20.35
N ARG A 238 -86.61 16.06 19.03
CA ARG A 238 -87.83 16.30 18.24
C ARG A 238 -88.00 15.28 17.11
N PRO A 239 -88.30 14.00 17.41
CA PRO A 239 -88.33 12.95 16.39
C PRO A 239 -89.44 13.14 15.35
N SER A 240 -90.55 13.78 15.71
CA SER A 240 -91.73 14.04 14.86
C SER A 240 -91.65 15.33 14.06
N ALA A 241 -90.58 16.12 14.19
CA ALA A 241 -90.44 17.41 13.49
C ALA A 241 -90.27 17.25 11.97
N PHE A 242 -89.90 16.05 11.51
CA PHE A 242 -89.67 15.75 10.11
C PHE A 242 -90.65 14.68 9.62
N ILE A 243 -91.22 14.89 8.45
CA ILE A 243 -92.25 14.02 7.85
C ILE A 243 -91.68 12.65 7.47
N SER A 244 -90.40 12.58 7.11
CA SER A 244 -89.70 11.35 6.76
C SER A 244 -88.22 11.40 7.16
N ALA A 245 -87.60 10.22 7.23
CA ALA A 245 -86.16 10.09 7.52
C ALA A 245 -85.28 10.80 6.48
N GLU A 246 -85.73 10.88 5.22
CA GLU A 246 -84.99 11.52 4.12
C GLU A 246 -85.01 13.04 4.22
N LYS A 247 -86.14 13.61 4.64
CA LYS A 247 -86.24 15.05 4.94
C LYS A 247 -85.40 15.43 6.15
N ALA A 248 -85.38 14.60 7.19
CA ALA A 248 -84.48 14.75 8.33
C ALA A 248 -83.01 14.66 7.88
N GLY A 249 -82.66 13.67 7.06
CA GLY A 249 -81.28 13.49 6.58
C GLY A 249 -80.76 14.66 5.76
N GLY A 250 -81.60 15.27 4.90
CA GLY A 250 -81.25 16.51 4.18
C GLY A 250 -81.00 17.67 5.13
N HIS A 251 -81.95 17.94 6.03
CA HIS A 251 -81.82 19.03 7.01
C HIS A 251 -80.57 18.88 7.89
N PHE A 252 -80.31 17.67 8.42
CA PHE A 252 -79.16 17.44 9.29
C PHE A 252 -77.83 17.41 8.54
N ALA A 253 -77.81 17.07 7.25
CA ALA A 253 -76.61 17.20 6.42
C ALA A 253 -76.21 18.69 6.27
N ASP A 254 -77.17 19.56 5.93
CA ASP A 254 -76.94 21.00 5.81
C ASP A 254 -76.58 21.63 7.17
N TRP A 255 -77.21 21.15 8.25
CA TRP A 255 -76.92 21.60 9.62
C TRP A 255 -75.51 21.21 10.10
N LEU A 256 -75.04 20.01 9.78
CA LEU A 256 -73.67 19.59 10.09
C LEU A 256 -72.65 20.43 9.32
N GLU A 257 -72.92 20.73 8.04
CA GLU A 257 -72.09 21.63 7.23
C GLU A 257 -72.03 23.04 7.83
N ALA A 258 -73.17 23.59 8.26
CA ALA A 258 -73.24 24.89 8.95
C ALA A 258 -72.49 24.90 10.30
N LYS A 259 -72.37 23.75 10.97
CA LYS A 259 -71.59 23.58 12.20
C LYS A 259 -70.09 23.37 11.97
N GLY A 260 -69.63 23.40 10.73
CA GLY A 260 -68.22 23.25 10.37
C GLY A 260 -67.76 21.80 10.23
N PHE A 261 -68.66 20.83 10.19
CA PHE A 261 -68.32 19.46 9.81
C PHE A 261 -68.20 19.34 8.28
N LYS A 262 -67.50 18.30 7.81
CA LYS A 262 -67.41 18.01 6.38
C LYS A 262 -68.81 17.79 5.81
N LYS A 263 -69.05 18.25 4.57
CA LYS A 263 -70.28 17.96 3.82
C LYS A 263 -70.54 16.45 3.78
N TYR A 264 -71.60 16.02 4.45
CA TYR A 264 -72.08 14.63 4.43
C TYR A 264 -73.18 14.50 3.39
N GLU A 265 -73.20 13.38 2.68
CA GLU A 265 -74.32 13.09 1.79
C GLU A 265 -75.60 12.89 2.61
N PRO A 266 -76.74 13.50 2.22
CA PRO A 266 -78.02 13.33 2.90
C PRO A 266 -78.41 11.86 3.15
N ARG A 267 -78.04 10.96 2.23
CA ARG A 267 -78.25 9.51 2.34
C ARG A 267 -77.51 8.90 3.53
N THR A 268 -76.28 9.35 3.80
CA THR A 268 -75.45 8.87 4.93
C THR A 268 -76.08 9.26 6.25
N VAL A 269 -76.49 10.53 6.39
CA VAL A 269 -77.17 11.03 7.59
C VAL A 269 -78.53 10.34 7.80
N THR A 270 -79.29 10.13 6.73
CA THR A 270 -80.53 9.35 6.75
C THR A 270 -80.28 7.94 7.27
N THR A 271 -79.19 7.30 6.86
CA THR A 271 -78.83 5.94 7.29
C THR A 271 -78.51 5.90 8.78
N TRP A 272 -77.83 6.92 9.32
CA TRP A 272 -77.58 7.03 10.76
C TRP A 272 -78.87 7.13 11.57
N ILE A 273 -79.80 7.98 11.13
CA ILE A 273 -81.11 8.17 11.78
C ILE A 273 -81.95 6.89 11.70
N ARG A 274 -82.02 6.23 10.53
CA ARG A 274 -82.73 4.95 10.36
C ARG A 274 -82.15 3.85 11.24
N SER A 275 -80.83 3.74 11.33
CA SER A 275 -80.16 2.73 12.15
C SER A 275 -80.49 2.92 13.63
N TYR A 276 -80.39 4.15 14.12
CA TYR A 276 -80.72 4.48 15.51
C TYR A 276 -82.23 4.29 15.81
N ALA A 277 -83.11 4.71 14.90
CA ALA A 277 -84.55 4.50 15.06
C ALA A 277 -84.91 3.01 15.13
N LYS A 278 -84.24 2.17 14.34
CA LYS A 278 -84.38 0.70 14.40
C LYS A 278 -83.91 0.15 15.75
N GLU A 279 -82.77 0.62 16.28
CA GLU A 279 -82.25 0.21 17.59
C GLU A 279 -83.19 0.56 18.75
N VAL A 280 -83.85 1.72 18.69
CA VAL A 280 -84.77 2.21 19.74
C VAL A 280 -86.23 1.80 19.50
N GLY A 281 -86.53 1.09 18.40
CA GLY A 281 -87.88 0.59 18.09
C GLY A 281 -88.86 1.66 17.56
N ILE A 282 -88.35 2.77 17.04
CA ILE A 282 -89.16 3.85 16.45
C ILE A 282 -89.38 3.55 14.96
N ARG A 283 -90.65 3.43 14.53
CA ARG A 283 -91.00 3.30 13.11
C ARG A 283 -91.07 4.67 12.45
N LEU A 284 -90.09 4.97 11.61
CA LEU A 284 -90.12 6.14 10.72
C LEU A 284 -90.99 5.83 9.50
N ARG A 285 -91.84 6.78 9.10
CA ARG A 285 -92.57 6.72 7.82
C ARG A 285 -91.68 7.18 6.66
#